data_AF-A0A6A3TST5-F1
#
_entry.id   AF-A0A6A3TST5-F1
#
_cell.length_a   1.000
_cell.length_b   1.000
_cell.length_c   1.000
_cell.angle_alpha   90.00
_cell.angle_beta   90.00
_cell.angle_gamma   90.00
#
_symmetry.space_group_name_H-M   'P 1'
#
loop_
_entity.id
_entity.type
_entity.pdbx_description
1 polymer ?
#
loop_
_entity_poly.entity_id
_entity_poly.type
_entity_poly.pdbx_seq_one_letter_code
_entity_poly.pdbx_strand_id
1 'polypeptide(L)'
;MAFDYGELADIPFQMFFSPVYSLSLAGNQIETIPTLALMPPGMIIPELELTGNPLKELPAALMEPTAFIMSMNVQHTSLTNMPEWVKTNTKVVWAYGTPFCAAPMADPTFADRVVCFERPSGLEYTFPVFLLDALYPYEK
;
A
#
# COMPACT_ATOMS: atom_id res chain seq x y z
N MET A 1 11.78 2.31 -6.27
CA MET A 1 11.73 3.68 -6.82
C MET A 1 11.15 4.57 -5.74
N ALA A 2 11.80 5.69 -5.41
CA ALA A 2 11.43 6.52 -4.28
C ALA A 2 11.26 7.98 -4.72
N PHE A 3 10.18 8.60 -4.27
CA PHE A 3 9.86 10.02 -4.44
C PHE A 3 9.40 10.58 -3.09
N ASP A 4 10.26 10.45 -2.09
CA ASP A 4 9.91 10.76 -0.70
C ASP A 4 10.19 12.23 -0.34
N TYR A 5 9.53 12.70 0.72
CA TYR A 5 9.77 13.99 1.37
C TYR A 5 9.68 15.19 0.44
N GLY A 6 8.69 15.16 -0.47
CA GLY A 6 8.40 16.23 -1.42
C GLY A 6 7.06 16.93 -1.15
N GLU A 7 6.57 17.59 -2.19
CA GLU A 7 5.28 18.30 -2.19
C GLU A 7 4.25 17.61 -3.10
N LEU A 8 4.42 16.32 -3.38
CA LEU A 8 3.48 15.58 -4.23
C LEU A 8 2.11 15.52 -3.54
N ALA A 9 1.07 16.02 -4.22
CA ALA A 9 -0.32 15.91 -3.78
C ALA A 9 -1.08 14.85 -4.57
N ASP A 10 -0.71 14.65 -5.83
CA ASP A 10 -1.35 13.71 -6.76
C ASP A 10 -0.35 12.69 -7.31
N ILE A 11 -0.81 11.46 -7.51
CA ILE A 11 -0.01 10.38 -8.10
C ILE A 11 -0.50 10.10 -9.53
N PRO A 12 0.33 10.34 -10.57
CA PRO A 12 -0.01 9.99 -11.93
C PRO A 12 -0.28 8.48 -12.06
N PHE A 13 -1.39 8.10 -12.68
CA PHE A 13 -1.78 6.68 -12.81
C PHE A 13 -0.68 5.83 -13.48
N GLN A 14 0.09 6.43 -14.39
CA GLN A 14 1.21 5.80 -15.11
C GLN A 14 2.31 5.26 -14.18
N MET A 15 2.41 5.80 -12.97
CA MET A 15 3.40 5.39 -11.97
C MET A 15 3.20 3.94 -11.51
N PHE A 16 1.95 3.48 -11.47
CA PHE A 16 1.59 2.11 -11.10
C PHE A 16 1.87 1.06 -12.20
N PHE A 17 2.35 1.47 -13.37
CA PHE A 17 2.77 0.54 -14.44
C PHE A 17 4.27 0.23 -14.41
N SER A 18 5.03 0.90 -13.54
CA SER A 18 6.46 0.64 -13.44
C SER A 18 6.67 -0.71 -12.74
N PRO A 19 7.46 -1.64 -13.33
CA PRO A 19 7.76 -2.93 -12.70
C PRO A 19 8.81 -2.75 -11.60
N VAL A 20 8.45 -2.01 -10.56
CA VAL A 20 9.32 -1.73 -9.41
C VAL A 20 8.95 -2.66 -8.26
N TYR A 21 9.97 -3.13 -7.57
CA TYR A 21 9.77 -3.89 -6.33
C TYR A 21 9.09 -3.06 -5.25
N SER A 22 9.56 -1.82 -5.07
CA SER A 22 9.03 -0.88 -4.10
C SER A 22 8.73 0.44 -4.78
N LEU A 23 7.53 0.97 -4.54
CA LEU A 23 7.14 2.33 -4.88
C LEU A 23 6.99 3.12 -3.57
N SER A 24 7.94 4.01 -3.30
CA SER A 24 7.92 4.87 -2.12
C SER A 24 7.53 6.29 -2.47
N LEU A 25 6.54 6.79 -1.73
CA LEU A 25 5.96 8.12 -1.80
C LEU A 25 5.85 8.72 -0.40
N ALA A 26 6.73 8.31 0.52
CA ALA A 26 6.64 8.64 1.94
C ALA A 26 6.84 10.16 2.17
N GLY A 27 6.14 10.71 3.15
CA GLY A 27 6.33 12.09 3.60
C GLY A 27 5.99 13.16 2.55
N ASN A 28 5.04 12.90 1.66
CA ASN A 28 4.50 13.89 0.73
C ASN A 28 3.20 14.53 1.27
N GLN A 29 2.43 15.21 0.41
CA GLN A 29 1.18 15.90 0.74
C GLN A 29 -0.05 15.17 0.17
N ILE A 30 0.04 13.84 0.02
CA ILE A 30 -0.98 13.03 -0.65
C ILE A 30 -2.16 12.82 0.30
N GLU A 31 -3.30 13.43 0.00
CA GLU A 31 -4.53 13.27 0.78
C GLU A 31 -5.41 12.12 0.28
N THR A 32 -5.37 11.81 -1.02
CA THR A 32 -6.17 10.75 -1.66
C THR A 32 -5.38 10.10 -2.79
N ILE A 33 -5.73 8.86 -3.17
CA ILE A 33 -5.07 8.15 -4.28
C ILE A 33 -6.13 7.48 -5.17
N PRO A 34 -6.94 8.26 -5.90
CA PRO A 34 -7.98 7.70 -6.77
C PRO A 34 -7.38 6.83 -7.89
N THR A 35 -6.16 7.15 -8.33
CA THR A 35 -5.46 6.42 -9.40
C THR A 35 -5.06 4.99 -9.02
N LEU A 36 -5.01 4.66 -7.72
CA LEU A 36 -4.77 3.29 -7.26
C LEU A 36 -5.92 2.35 -7.64
N ALA A 37 -7.15 2.87 -7.75
CA ALA A 37 -8.30 2.10 -8.23
C ALA A 37 -8.11 1.59 -9.67
N LEU A 38 -7.27 2.26 -10.45
CA LEU A 38 -7.05 2.02 -11.87
C LEU A 38 -5.87 1.07 -12.15
N MET A 39 -5.33 0.39 -11.15
CA MET A 39 -4.28 -0.60 -11.35
C MET A 39 -4.69 -1.62 -12.43
N PRO A 40 -3.81 -1.91 -13.41
CA PRO A 40 -4.18 -2.77 -14.52
C PRO A 40 -4.35 -4.23 -14.06
N PRO A 41 -5.06 -5.06 -14.86
CA PRO A 41 -5.28 -6.46 -14.53
C PRO A 41 -3.95 -7.20 -14.33
N GLY A 42 -3.85 -7.98 -13.25
CA GLY A 42 -2.65 -8.77 -12.93
C GLY A 42 -1.44 -7.97 -12.45
N MET A 43 -1.55 -6.65 -12.27
CA MET A 43 -0.48 -5.86 -11.68
C MET A 43 -0.25 -6.21 -10.23
N ILE A 44 1.01 -6.42 -9.87
CA ILE A 44 1.41 -6.71 -8.50
C ILE A 44 2.43 -5.66 -8.07
N ILE A 45 2.10 -4.92 -7.01
CA ILE A 45 3.01 -4.01 -6.33
C ILE A 45 3.48 -4.72 -5.06
N PRO A 46 4.75 -5.13 -4.96
CA PRO A 46 5.24 -5.83 -3.80
C PRO A 46 5.24 -4.95 -2.55
N GLU A 47 5.72 -3.71 -2.67
CA GLU A 47 5.77 -2.74 -1.57
C GLU A 47 5.29 -1.36 -2.03
N LEU A 48 4.31 -0.80 -1.32
CA LEU A 48 3.81 0.56 -1.51
C LEU A 48 3.97 1.35 -0.20
N GLU A 49 4.88 2.32 -0.18
CA GLU A 49 5.13 3.17 1.00
C GLU A 49 4.42 4.53 0.85
N LEU A 50 3.46 4.79 1.74
CA LEU A 50 2.67 6.02 1.84
C LEU A 50 2.81 6.68 3.21
N THR A 51 3.72 6.19 4.05
CA THR A 51 3.95 6.64 5.41
C THR A 51 4.11 8.16 5.50
N GLY A 52 3.48 8.77 6.51
CA GLY A 52 3.63 10.19 6.80
C GLY A 52 2.97 11.15 5.78
N ASN A 53 2.13 10.65 4.89
CA ASN A 53 1.24 11.48 4.08
C ASN A 53 -0.04 11.84 4.85
N PRO A 54 -0.70 12.97 4.56
CA PRO A 54 -2.02 13.30 5.11
C PRO A 54 -3.17 12.48 4.49
N LEU A 55 -2.92 11.21 4.12
CA LEU A 55 -3.85 10.35 3.40
C LEU A 55 -5.12 10.10 4.24
N LYS A 56 -6.27 10.54 3.72
CA LYS A 56 -7.58 10.48 4.40
C LYS A 56 -8.38 9.24 4.03
N GLU A 57 -8.23 8.79 2.78
CA GLU A 57 -8.96 7.64 2.24
C GLU A 57 -8.16 6.89 1.19
N LEU A 58 -8.34 5.57 1.18
CA LEU A 58 -8.00 4.69 0.07
C LEU A 58 -9.22 4.59 -0.86
N PRO A 59 -9.04 4.29 -2.15
CA PRO A 59 -10.17 4.07 -3.04
C PRO A 59 -11.08 2.96 -2.50
N ALA A 60 -12.40 3.17 -2.60
CA ALA A 60 -13.39 2.24 -2.08
C ALA A 60 -13.33 0.84 -2.74
N ALA A 61 -12.85 0.78 -4.00
CA ALA A 61 -12.67 -0.44 -4.75
C ALA A 61 -11.44 -0.34 -5.67
N LEU A 62 -10.85 -1.49 -5.99
CA LEU A 62 -9.98 -1.65 -7.15
C LEU A 62 -10.88 -2.06 -8.33
N MET A 63 -10.65 -1.47 -9.51
CA MET A 63 -11.43 -1.82 -10.70
C MET A 63 -11.11 -3.23 -11.20
N GLU A 64 -9.91 -3.72 -10.93
CA GLU A 64 -9.44 -5.03 -11.35
C GLU A 64 -9.24 -5.95 -10.13
N PRO A 65 -9.97 -7.07 -10.02
CA PRO A 65 -9.91 -7.95 -8.84
C PRO A 65 -8.57 -8.71 -8.75
N THR A 66 -7.81 -8.75 -9.85
CA THR A 66 -6.48 -9.39 -9.91
C THR A 66 -5.34 -8.43 -9.60
N ALA A 67 -5.60 -7.12 -9.48
CA ALA A 67 -4.61 -6.16 -9.01
C ALA A 67 -4.29 -6.43 -7.54
N PHE A 68 -3.00 -6.46 -7.16
CA PHE A 68 -2.59 -6.89 -5.83
C PHE A 68 -1.48 -6.01 -5.27
N ILE A 69 -1.68 -5.48 -4.06
CA ILE A 69 -0.66 -4.71 -3.33
C ILE A 69 -0.24 -5.56 -2.15
N MET A 70 0.91 -6.19 -2.25
CA MET A 70 1.26 -7.23 -1.30
C MET A 70 1.56 -6.67 0.10
N SER A 71 2.46 -5.70 0.20
CA SER A 71 2.70 -4.93 1.42
C SER A 71 2.40 -3.47 1.15
N MET A 72 1.63 -2.86 2.05
CA MET A 72 1.32 -1.43 1.99
C MET A 72 1.62 -0.81 3.35
N ASN A 73 2.34 0.29 3.35
CA ASN A 73 2.63 1.04 4.55
C ASN A 73 1.91 2.39 4.51
N VAL A 74 0.91 2.55 5.38
CA VAL A 74 0.11 3.77 5.54
C VAL A 74 0.26 4.32 6.96
N GLN A 75 1.37 4.02 7.62
CA GLN A 75 1.64 4.52 8.97
C GLN A 75 1.62 6.04 9.02
N HIS A 76 1.18 6.58 10.15
CA HIS A 76 1.13 8.03 10.39
C HIS A 76 0.36 8.81 9.31
N THR A 77 -0.68 8.21 8.75
CA THR A 77 -1.64 8.87 7.87
C THR A 77 -2.93 9.23 8.62
N SER A 78 -3.90 9.85 7.93
CA SER A 78 -5.20 10.27 8.48
C SER A 78 -6.34 9.27 8.21
N LEU A 79 -6.03 8.03 7.83
CA LEU A 79 -7.02 7.01 7.51
C LEU A 79 -7.89 6.67 8.72
N THR A 80 -9.21 6.76 8.56
CA THR A 80 -10.19 6.36 9.59
C THR A 80 -10.78 4.98 9.35
N ASN A 81 -10.73 4.48 8.12
CA ASN A 81 -11.35 3.22 7.69
C ASN A 81 -10.49 2.51 6.64
N MET A 82 -10.71 1.20 6.47
CA MET A 82 -10.09 0.39 5.42
C MET A 82 -11.17 -0.08 4.43
N PRO A 83 -10.92 -0.03 3.11
CA PRO A 83 -11.85 -0.52 2.10
C PRO A 83 -11.86 -2.06 2.05
N GLU A 84 -12.96 -2.65 1.57
CA GLU A 84 -13.18 -4.11 1.55
C GLU A 84 -12.08 -4.87 0.79
N TRP A 85 -11.50 -4.28 -0.26
CA TRP A 85 -10.43 -4.92 -1.03
C TRP A 85 -9.18 -5.20 -0.19
N VAL A 86 -8.97 -4.52 0.95
CA VAL A 86 -7.84 -4.83 1.86
C VAL A 86 -7.94 -6.26 2.41
N LYS A 87 -9.12 -6.87 2.42
CA LYS A 87 -9.31 -8.26 2.88
C LYS A 87 -8.73 -9.27 1.87
N THR A 88 -8.72 -8.92 0.58
CA THR A 88 -8.47 -9.85 -0.53
C THR A 88 -7.26 -9.49 -1.38
N ASN A 89 -6.99 -8.19 -1.59
CA ASN A 89 -6.03 -7.67 -2.56
C ASN A 89 -4.72 -7.18 -1.91
N THR A 90 -4.45 -7.62 -0.68
CA THR A 90 -3.18 -7.39 0.01
C THR A 90 -2.79 -8.54 0.95
N LYS A 91 -1.50 -8.63 1.29
CA LYS A 91 -1.02 -9.50 2.36
C LYS A 91 -0.99 -8.78 3.70
N VAL A 92 -0.48 -7.55 3.72
CA VAL A 92 -0.31 -6.78 4.95
C VAL A 92 -0.45 -5.28 4.69
N VAL A 93 -1.10 -4.58 5.63
CA VAL A 93 -1.20 -3.14 5.70
C VAL A 93 -0.68 -2.67 7.05
N TRP A 94 0.44 -1.97 7.06
CA TRP A 94 0.98 -1.32 8.27
C TRP A 94 0.26 0.02 8.47
N ALA A 95 -0.53 0.13 9.54
CA ALA A 95 -1.43 1.27 9.77
C ALA A 95 -1.23 1.94 11.14
N TYR A 96 -0.11 1.66 11.82
CA TYR A 96 0.23 2.31 13.08
C TYR A 96 0.20 3.85 12.97
N GLY A 97 -0.34 4.50 13.99
CA GLY A 97 -0.46 5.96 14.03
C GLY A 97 -1.58 6.54 13.16
N THR A 98 -2.46 5.70 12.58
CA THR A 98 -3.69 6.17 11.90
C THR A 98 -4.87 6.25 12.87
N PRO A 99 -5.87 7.12 12.62
CA PRO A 99 -7.13 7.10 13.36
C PRO A 99 -7.85 5.74 13.35
N PHE A 100 -7.72 4.95 12.28
CA PHE A 100 -8.25 3.58 12.21
C PHE A 100 -7.74 2.70 13.36
N CYS A 101 -6.46 2.81 13.69
CA CYS A 101 -5.84 2.05 14.77
C CYS A 101 -6.04 2.67 16.16
N ALA A 102 -6.67 3.84 16.27
CA ALA A 102 -6.95 4.48 17.57
C ALA A 102 -8.18 3.90 18.28
N ALA A 103 -9.04 3.18 17.56
CA ALA A 103 -10.20 2.48 18.09
C ALA A 103 -10.03 0.95 17.96
N PRO A 104 -10.69 0.14 18.81
CA PRO A 104 -10.76 -1.30 18.59
C PRO A 104 -11.31 -1.62 17.21
N MET A 105 -10.63 -2.54 16.50
CA MET A 105 -11.04 -2.94 15.15
C MET A 105 -12.44 -3.56 15.18
N ALA A 106 -13.40 -2.90 14.52
CA ALA A 106 -14.79 -3.33 14.52
C ALA A 106 -15.06 -4.54 13.62
N ASP A 107 -14.30 -4.66 12.52
CA ASP A 107 -14.41 -5.76 11.57
C ASP A 107 -13.19 -6.70 11.73
N PRO A 108 -13.38 -7.90 12.29
CA PRO A 108 -12.27 -8.82 12.57
C PRO A 108 -11.62 -9.37 11.29
N THR A 109 -12.26 -9.27 10.13
CA THR A 109 -11.67 -9.76 8.87
C THR A 109 -10.49 -8.91 8.40
N PHE A 110 -10.36 -7.68 8.92
CA PHE A 110 -9.16 -6.88 8.73
C PHE A 110 -8.00 -7.29 9.64
N ALA A 111 -8.24 -8.04 10.73
CA ALA A 111 -7.20 -8.32 11.72
C ALA A 111 -6.04 -9.16 11.16
N ASP A 112 -6.32 -9.99 10.15
CA ASP A 112 -5.32 -10.81 9.47
C ASP A 112 -4.47 -10.03 8.45
N ARG A 113 -4.86 -8.79 8.15
CA ARG A 113 -4.26 -7.96 7.09
C ARG A 113 -3.69 -6.67 7.63
N VAL A 114 -4.37 -6.03 8.57
CA VAL A 114 -4.04 -4.69 9.04
C VAL A 114 -3.33 -4.77 10.38
N VAL A 115 -2.14 -4.20 10.43
CA VAL A 115 -1.24 -4.21 11.57
C VAL A 115 -1.20 -2.83 12.21
N CYS A 116 -1.62 -2.75 13.46
CA CYS A 116 -1.73 -1.51 14.24
C CYS A 116 -0.57 -1.26 15.22
N PHE A 117 0.56 -1.97 15.06
CA PHE A 117 1.80 -1.66 15.76
C PHE A 117 2.85 -1.16 14.76
N GLU A 118 3.81 -0.39 15.26
CA GLU A 118 4.86 0.21 14.44
C GLU A 118 5.62 -0.87 13.66
N ARG A 119 5.76 -0.69 12.34
CA ARG A 119 6.51 -1.62 11.51
C ARG A 119 7.95 -1.73 12.01
N PRO A 120 8.43 -2.92 12.39
CA PRO A 120 9.81 -3.11 12.80
C PRO A 120 10.79 -2.70 11.69
N SER A 121 11.83 -1.97 12.05
CA SER A 121 12.93 -1.62 11.16
C SER A 121 13.57 -2.88 10.55
N GLY A 122 13.77 -2.89 9.23
CA GLY A 122 14.36 -4.02 8.51
C GLY A 122 13.36 -5.07 7.97
N LEU A 123 12.06 -4.92 8.25
CA LEU A 123 11.00 -5.70 7.59
C LEU A 123 10.50 -5.08 6.27
N GLU A 124 11.16 -4.02 5.79
CA GLU A 124 10.91 -3.35 4.50
C GLU A 124 11.16 -4.29 3.29
N TYR A 125 12.00 -5.31 3.46
CA TYR A 125 12.50 -6.15 2.35
C TYR A 125 12.32 -7.65 2.57
N THR A 126 11.62 -8.09 3.61
CA THR A 126 11.42 -9.53 3.88
C THR A 126 10.30 -10.11 3.02
N PHE A 127 10.36 -9.82 1.72
CA PHE A 127 9.62 -10.57 0.76
C PHE A 127 10.37 -11.87 0.47
N PRO A 128 9.71 -13.04 0.50
CA PRO A 128 10.34 -14.27 0.05
C PRO A 128 10.90 -14.11 -1.37
N VAL A 129 12.23 -14.17 -1.49
CA VAL A 129 12.95 -14.00 -2.77
C VAL A 129 12.43 -14.95 -3.85
N PHE A 130 11.99 -16.16 -3.49
CA PHE A 130 11.40 -17.11 -4.44
C PHE A 130 10.13 -16.59 -5.14
N LEU A 131 9.40 -15.66 -4.49
CA LEU A 131 8.20 -15.05 -5.04
C LEU A 131 8.56 -13.80 -5.87
N LEU A 132 9.77 -13.22 -5.72
CA LEU A 132 10.30 -12.21 -6.66
C LEU A 132 10.59 -12.79 -8.02
N ASP A 133 11.30 -13.91 -8.05
CA ASP A 133 11.72 -14.53 -9.30
C ASP A 133 10.52 -14.97 -10.16
N ALA A 134 9.39 -15.28 -9.51
CA ALA A 134 8.13 -15.60 -10.18
C ALA A 134 7.37 -14.37 -10.72
N LEU A 135 7.49 -13.22 -10.05
CA LEU A 135 6.77 -11.98 -10.40
C LEU A 135 7.57 -11.06 -11.34
N TYR A 136 8.90 -11.10 -11.24
CA TYR A 136 9.84 -10.34 -12.05
C TYR A 136 10.86 -11.29 -12.70
N PRO A 137 10.42 -12.20 -13.59
CA PRO A 137 11.34 -13.10 -14.26
C PRO A 137 12.35 -12.28 -15.09
N TYR A 138 13.64 -12.50 -14.83
CA TYR A 138 14.70 -11.94 -15.68
C TYR A 138 14.60 -12.57 -17.07
N GLU A 139 14.29 -11.77 -18.09
CA GLU A 139 14.52 -12.18 -19.48
C GLU A 139 16.04 -12.27 -19.72
N LYS A 140 16.50 -13.44 -20.16
CA LYS A 140 17.90 -13.67 -20.53
C LYS A 140 18.21 -13.19 -21.93
#